data_AF-A0A3M7D4W3-F1
#
_entry.id   AF-A0A3M7D4W3-F1
#
_cell.length_a   1.000
_cell.length_b   1.000
_cell.length_c   1.000
_cell.angle_alpha   90.00
_cell.angle_beta   90.00
_cell.angle_gamma   90.00
#
_symmetry.space_group_name_H-M   'P 1'
#
loop_
_entity.id
_entity.type
_entity.pdbx_description
1 polymer ?
#
loop_
_entity_poly.entity_id
_entity_poly.type
_entity_poly.pdbx_seq_one_letter_code
_entity_poly.pdbx_strand_id
1 'polypeptide(L)'
;MAKESVYADGEEVQAIRASAKQHQITVSLGISEKVRYSNATLFNSNLIINEDGEVVVHHRKLMPTFFEKLTWSPGDGYGLRVAETRQGRVGNLICGENTNPLARYTLMAQREQLHISTWPAVWPTRAPNFGSSKDERQRHSETTSKGRNYDNVTANRTRAAAHCFEAKCFGMLCSGHLPQDAIEDIVDGSADPAGMKTFLESSPKGVSMFLDPTGAVVPGFTVTNDGQQQQIDYLQNEEGVLYADLNLEDCIEGKQYHDVVGGYQRFDVFKLSVNRERKDPIVFEEVKGIGKVSKETEEEDQGTIVSTKAR
;
A
#
# COMPACT_ATOMS: atom_id res chain seq x y z
N MET A 1 -8.61 -16.84 0.80
CA MET A 1 -7.66 -15.71 0.80
C MET A 1 -6.40 -15.97 -0.02
N ALA A 2 -5.56 -16.98 0.28
CA ALA A 2 -4.32 -17.18 -0.48
C ALA A 2 -4.54 -17.47 -1.98
N LYS A 3 -5.59 -18.23 -2.33
CA LYS A 3 -6.00 -18.46 -3.73
C LYS A 3 -6.35 -17.15 -4.46
N GLU A 4 -7.16 -16.32 -3.82
CA GLU A 4 -7.65 -15.02 -4.33
C GLU A 4 -6.60 -13.89 -4.26
N SER A 5 -5.46 -14.10 -3.61
CA SER A 5 -4.37 -13.13 -3.60
C SER A 5 -3.66 -13.15 -4.95
N VAL A 6 -3.09 -12.02 -5.37
CA VAL A 6 -2.51 -11.85 -6.72
C VAL A 6 -0.99 -11.80 -6.66
N TYR A 7 -0.33 -12.14 -7.76
CA TYR A 7 1.11 -11.89 -7.89
C TYR A 7 1.33 -10.43 -8.28
N ALA A 8 2.36 -9.77 -7.72
CA ALA A 8 2.70 -8.39 -8.10
C ALA A 8 3.07 -8.22 -9.58
N ASP A 9 3.44 -9.32 -10.26
CA ASP A 9 3.73 -9.40 -11.69
C ASP A 9 2.65 -10.18 -12.49
N GLY A 10 1.55 -10.57 -11.85
CA GLY A 10 0.48 -11.40 -12.41
C GLY A 10 -0.42 -10.70 -13.41
N GLU A 11 -1.27 -11.47 -14.09
CA GLU A 11 -2.15 -11.01 -15.18
C GLU A 11 -3.09 -9.88 -14.74
N GLU A 12 -3.60 -9.93 -13.51
CA GLU A 12 -4.47 -8.89 -12.95
C GLU A 12 -3.72 -7.55 -12.85
N VAL A 13 -2.46 -7.57 -12.42
CA VAL A 13 -1.62 -6.36 -12.37
C VAL A 13 -1.23 -5.93 -13.77
N GLN A 14 -0.98 -6.85 -14.71
CA GLN A 14 -0.70 -6.50 -16.11
C GLN A 14 -1.87 -5.73 -16.76
N ALA A 15 -3.12 -6.12 -16.47
CA ALA A 15 -4.29 -5.41 -16.98
C ALA A 15 -4.34 -3.96 -16.47
N ILE A 16 -4.05 -3.73 -15.18
CA ILE A 16 -3.97 -2.38 -14.61
C ILE A 16 -2.81 -1.58 -15.23
N ARG A 17 -1.65 -2.20 -15.42
CA ARG A 17 -0.50 -1.56 -16.08
C ARG A 17 -0.82 -1.13 -17.51
N ALA A 18 -1.52 -1.97 -18.27
CA ALA A 18 -1.96 -1.65 -19.62
C ALA A 18 -2.94 -0.47 -19.63
N SER A 19 -3.88 -0.43 -18.68
CA SER A 19 -4.82 0.69 -18.52
C SER A 19 -4.11 1.98 -18.13
N ALA A 20 -3.19 1.93 -17.16
CA ALA A 20 -2.37 3.08 -16.77
C ALA A 20 -1.63 3.68 -17.96
N LYS A 21 -1.00 2.82 -18.78
CA LYS A 21 -0.33 3.22 -20.02
C LYS A 21 -1.28 3.83 -21.04
N GLN A 22 -2.40 3.16 -21.31
CA GLN A 22 -3.38 3.61 -22.29
C GLN A 22 -3.94 4.99 -21.94
N HIS A 23 -4.17 5.26 -20.65
CA HIS A 23 -4.78 6.50 -20.18
C HIS A 23 -3.78 7.54 -19.70
N GLN A 24 -2.47 7.24 -19.73
CA GLN A 24 -1.39 8.16 -19.33
C GLN A 24 -1.54 8.66 -17.89
N ILE A 25 -1.94 7.75 -16.99
CA ILE A 25 -2.17 8.01 -15.57
C ILE A 25 -1.18 7.23 -14.70
N THR A 26 -0.83 7.80 -13.56
CA THR A 26 -0.18 7.07 -12.47
C THR A 26 -1.24 6.40 -11.60
N VAL A 27 -1.02 5.14 -11.22
CA VAL A 27 -1.92 4.37 -10.36
C VAL A 27 -1.19 3.93 -9.10
N SER A 28 -1.77 4.20 -7.93
CA SER A 28 -1.36 3.58 -6.66
C SER A 28 -2.39 2.51 -6.28
N LEU A 29 -1.96 1.25 -6.20
CA LEU A 29 -2.85 0.11 -6.00
C LEU A 29 -2.41 -0.75 -4.81
N GLY A 30 -3.30 -0.89 -3.82
CA GLY A 30 -3.15 -1.85 -2.73
C GLY A 30 -3.58 -3.26 -3.16
N ILE A 31 -2.79 -4.28 -2.83
CA ILE A 31 -3.07 -5.70 -3.13
C ILE A 31 -2.76 -6.59 -1.93
N SER A 32 -3.51 -7.70 -1.81
CA SER A 32 -3.04 -8.87 -1.08
C SER A 32 -2.13 -9.68 -2.01
N GLU A 33 -0.82 -9.58 -1.79
CA GLU A 33 0.20 -10.15 -2.65
C GLU A 33 0.56 -11.58 -2.20
N LYS A 34 0.56 -12.54 -3.12
CA LYS A 34 1.19 -13.87 -2.95
C LYS A 34 2.54 -13.93 -3.68
N VAL A 35 3.40 -14.85 -3.26
CA VAL A 35 4.78 -15.00 -3.78
C VAL A 35 5.03 -16.39 -4.36
N ARG A 36 5.96 -16.52 -5.31
CA ARG A 36 6.22 -17.79 -6.00
C ARG A 36 7.02 -18.80 -5.18
N TYR A 37 7.82 -18.33 -4.23
CA TYR A 37 8.62 -19.19 -3.37
C TYR A 37 7.84 -19.83 -2.20
N SER A 38 6.55 -19.52 -2.05
CA SER A 38 5.71 -20.03 -0.96
C SER A 38 4.23 -20.09 -1.37
N ASN A 39 3.56 -21.19 -1.03
CA ASN A 39 2.14 -21.38 -1.34
C ASN A 39 1.19 -20.68 -0.34
N ALA A 40 1.70 -20.11 0.74
CA ALA A 40 0.88 -19.54 1.83
C ALA A 40 1.35 -18.17 2.32
N THR A 41 2.56 -17.73 1.98
CA THR A 41 3.07 -16.42 2.41
C THR A 41 2.37 -15.32 1.63
N LEU A 42 1.71 -14.42 2.37
CA LEU A 42 1.05 -13.26 1.84
C LEU A 42 1.66 -11.96 2.38
N PHE A 43 1.63 -10.91 1.59
CA PHE A 43 2.00 -9.55 1.99
C PHE A 43 0.84 -8.58 1.71
N ASN A 44 0.70 -7.57 2.56
CA ASN A 44 -0.10 -6.39 2.23
C ASN A 44 0.81 -5.43 1.48
N SER A 45 0.53 -5.18 0.21
CA SER A 45 1.44 -4.47 -0.68
C SER A 45 0.76 -3.32 -1.37
N ASN A 46 1.52 -2.29 -1.72
CA ASN A 46 1.08 -1.19 -2.55
C ASN A 46 2.05 -1.05 -3.74
N LEU A 47 1.50 -1.01 -4.94
CA LEU A 47 2.23 -0.76 -6.18
C LEU A 47 1.98 0.68 -6.64
N ILE A 48 3.04 1.41 -6.99
CA ILE A 48 2.91 2.63 -7.78
C ILE A 48 3.30 2.27 -9.21
N ILE A 49 2.36 2.45 -10.13
CA ILE A 49 2.49 2.19 -11.56
C ILE A 49 2.51 3.55 -12.25
N ASN A 50 3.55 3.86 -13.01
CA ASN A 50 3.64 5.13 -13.74
C ASN A 50 2.79 5.13 -15.02
N GLU A 51 2.76 6.27 -15.69
CA GLU A 51 2.06 6.53 -16.94
C GLU A 51 2.53 5.70 -18.14
N ASP A 52 3.69 5.03 -18.04
CA ASP A 52 4.19 4.09 -19.05
C ASP A 52 3.75 2.64 -18.77
N GLY A 53 3.07 2.41 -17.66
CA GLY A 53 2.65 1.09 -17.19
C GLY A 53 3.78 0.34 -16.48
N GLU A 54 4.82 1.01 -15.97
CA GLU A 54 5.91 0.40 -15.21
C GLU A 54 5.63 0.46 -13.70
N VAL A 55 5.89 -0.64 -12.99
CA VAL A 55 5.83 -0.66 -11.52
C VAL A 55 7.08 0.02 -10.98
N VAL A 56 6.98 1.29 -10.61
CA VAL A 56 8.11 2.12 -10.15
C VAL A 56 8.35 2.03 -8.65
N VAL A 57 7.34 1.66 -7.87
CA VAL A 57 7.48 1.33 -6.44
C VAL A 57 6.68 0.08 -6.12
N HIS A 58 7.33 -0.87 -5.46
CA HIS A 58 6.68 -2.06 -4.89
C HIS A 58 6.91 -2.07 -3.37
N HIS A 59 5.93 -1.55 -2.65
CA HIS A 59 5.96 -1.47 -1.19
C HIS A 59 5.22 -2.63 -0.56
N ARG A 60 5.82 -3.25 0.45
CA ARG A 60 5.19 -4.25 1.32
C ARG A 60 5.11 -3.64 2.69
N LYS A 61 3.92 -3.62 3.29
CA LYS A 61 3.66 -3.07 4.62
C LYS A 61 4.71 -3.58 5.60
N LEU A 62 5.50 -2.69 6.18
CA LEU A 62 6.64 -3.02 7.04
C LEU A 62 6.23 -3.91 8.20
N MET A 63 5.08 -3.62 8.82
CA MET A 63 4.56 -4.39 9.94
C MET A 63 3.03 -4.44 9.88
N PRO A 64 2.44 -5.62 9.61
CA PRO A 64 1.02 -5.87 9.79
C PRO A 64 0.59 -5.51 11.23
N THR A 65 -0.52 -4.79 11.35
CA THR A 65 -1.03 -4.27 12.60
C THR A 65 -2.00 -5.28 13.23
N PHE A 66 -1.72 -5.69 14.46
CA PHE A 66 -2.65 -6.49 15.28
C PHE A 66 -3.13 -7.77 14.56
N PHE A 67 -4.44 -7.96 14.34
CA PHE A 67 -4.99 -9.15 13.70
C PHE A 67 -4.50 -9.37 12.27
N GLU A 68 -4.04 -8.33 11.58
CA GLU A 68 -3.41 -8.48 10.27
C GLU A 68 -2.20 -9.42 10.29
N LYS A 69 -1.52 -9.57 11.44
CA LYS A 69 -0.39 -10.51 11.62
C LYS A 69 -0.78 -11.98 11.50
N LEU A 70 -2.08 -12.29 11.59
CA LEU A 70 -2.61 -13.64 11.35
C LEU A 70 -2.72 -13.96 9.85
N THR A 71 -2.60 -12.94 9.00
CA THR A 71 -2.85 -13.03 7.56
C THR A 71 -1.61 -12.69 6.74
N TRP A 72 -1.02 -11.53 6.99
CA TRP A 72 0.10 -11.00 6.21
C TRP A 72 1.41 -11.08 6.98
N SER A 73 2.49 -11.28 6.24
CA SER A 73 3.87 -11.25 6.74
C SER A 73 4.42 -9.82 6.75
N PRO A 74 5.41 -9.51 7.61
CA PRO A 74 6.13 -8.25 7.60
C PRO A 74 6.87 -8.00 6.27
N GLY A 75 6.76 -6.80 5.74
CA GLY A 75 7.53 -6.34 4.58
C GLY A 75 8.98 -5.97 4.91
N ASP A 76 9.64 -5.34 3.94
CA ASP A 76 11.04 -4.90 4.02
C ASP A 76 11.18 -3.43 3.57
N GLY A 77 12.41 -2.90 3.59
CA GLY A 77 12.67 -1.51 3.22
C GLY A 77 12.73 -1.23 1.71
N TYR A 78 12.58 -2.23 0.84
CA TYR A 78 12.61 -2.02 -0.62
C TYR A 78 11.52 -1.06 -1.10
N GLY A 79 10.37 -1.08 -0.42
CA GLY A 79 9.24 -0.23 -0.75
C GLY A 79 9.36 1.24 -0.38
N LEU A 80 10.30 1.59 0.52
CA LEU A 80 10.41 2.93 1.10
C LEU A 80 11.04 3.93 0.12
N ARG A 81 10.40 4.13 -1.04
CA ARG A 81 10.85 4.95 -2.16
C ARG A 81 9.76 5.93 -2.56
N VAL A 82 10.18 7.06 -3.07
CA VAL A 82 9.29 8.04 -3.72
C VAL A 82 9.44 7.83 -5.22
N ALA A 83 8.32 7.61 -5.90
CA ALA A 83 8.25 7.53 -7.35
C ALA A 83 8.39 8.94 -7.93
N GLU A 84 9.28 9.10 -8.91
CA GLU A 84 9.29 10.30 -9.76
C GLU A 84 8.37 10.00 -10.96
N THR A 85 7.23 10.68 -11.02
CA THR A 85 6.28 10.58 -12.13
C THR A 85 6.11 11.94 -12.79
N ARG A 86 5.49 11.99 -13.98
CA ARG A 86 5.16 13.27 -14.62
C ARG A 86 4.29 14.18 -13.76
N GLN A 87 3.48 13.62 -12.85
CA GLN A 87 2.61 14.40 -11.96
C GLN A 87 3.33 14.92 -10.73
N GLY A 88 4.53 14.40 -10.40
CA GLY A 88 5.32 14.83 -9.27
C GLY A 88 5.99 13.68 -8.53
N ARG A 89 6.49 13.97 -7.33
CA ARG A 89 7.13 12.99 -6.46
C ARG A 89 6.12 12.36 -5.51
N VAL A 90 5.77 11.09 -5.76
CA VAL A 90 4.70 10.36 -5.07
C VAL A 90 5.29 9.30 -4.15
N GLY A 91 4.98 9.35 -2.85
CA GLY A 91 5.28 8.26 -1.92
C GLY A 91 4.01 7.64 -1.35
N ASN A 92 4.18 6.51 -0.67
CA ASN A 92 3.08 5.74 -0.12
C ASN A 92 3.46 5.05 1.20
N LEU A 93 2.53 5.04 2.15
CA LEU A 93 2.57 4.20 3.35
C LEU A 93 1.20 3.60 3.67
N ILE A 94 1.18 2.38 4.20
CA ILE A 94 -0.05 1.61 4.42
C ILE A 94 -0.47 1.72 5.89
N CYS A 95 -1.65 2.32 6.12
CA CYS A 95 -2.34 2.35 7.41
C CYS A 95 -1.42 2.79 8.57
N GLY A 96 -1.16 1.92 9.55
CA GLY A 96 -0.38 2.21 10.76
C GLY A 96 1.06 2.68 10.50
N GLU A 97 1.63 2.39 9.32
CA GLU A 97 2.95 2.89 8.92
C GLU A 97 3.04 4.42 8.91
N ASN A 98 1.91 5.10 8.70
CA ASN A 98 1.78 6.55 8.79
C ASN A 98 2.00 7.10 10.22
N THR A 99 2.22 6.24 11.22
CA THR A 99 2.66 6.63 12.58
C THR A 99 4.15 6.36 12.80
N ASN A 100 4.81 5.57 11.94
CA ASN A 100 6.21 5.20 12.12
C ASN A 100 7.12 6.39 11.70
N PRO A 101 7.78 7.08 12.64
CA PRO A 101 8.55 8.28 12.33
C PRO A 101 9.73 7.99 11.39
N LEU A 102 10.33 6.81 11.46
CA LEU A 102 11.45 6.43 10.59
C LEU A 102 10.98 6.18 9.14
N ALA A 103 9.84 5.53 8.97
CA ALA A 103 9.26 5.30 7.65
C ALA A 103 8.86 6.64 7.00
N ARG A 104 8.18 7.51 7.77
CA ARG A 104 7.81 8.85 7.32
C ARG A 104 9.04 9.66 6.92
N TYR A 105 10.03 9.77 7.81
CA TYR A 105 11.25 10.54 7.55
C TYR A 105 12.00 10.01 6.32
N THR A 106 11.99 8.69 6.09
CA THR A 106 12.58 8.09 4.90
C THR A 106 11.95 8.60 3.61
N LEU A 107 10.62 8.80 3.55
CA LEU A 107 9.95 9.37 2.38
C LEU A 107 10.15 10.89 2.27
N MET A 108 10.03 11.61 3.40
CA MET A 108 10.28 13.05 3.45
C MET A 108 11.67 13.41 2.89
N ALA A 109 12.71 12.66 3.28
CA ALA A 109 14.08 12.88 2.85
C ALA A 109 14.30 12.65 1.35
N GLN A 110 13.33 12.06 0.65
CA GLN A 110 13.33 11.85 -0.80
C GLN A 110 12.55 12.93 -1.55
N ARG A 111 12.20 14.04 -0.88
CA ARG A 111 11.50 15.20 -1.46
C ARG A 111 10.08 14.87 -1.95
N GLU A 112 9.38 14.00 -1.24
CA GLU A 112 7.96 13.70 -1.48
C GLU A 112 7.13 15.00 -1.60
N GLN A 113 6.24 15.04 -2.59
CA GLN A 113 5.31 16.15 -2.86
C GLN A 113 3.85 15.72 -2.72
N LEU A 114 3.55 14.45 -2.98
CA LEU A 114 2.25 13.84 -2.74
C LEU A 114 2.44 12.55 -1.94
N HIS A 115 1.78 12.48 -0.79
CA HIS A 115 1.79 11.33 0.09
C HIS A 115 0.48 10.58 0.04
N ILE A 116 0.51 9.34 -0.45
CA ILE A 116 -0.66 8.46 -0.49
C ILE A 116 -0.68 7.60 0.78
N SER A 117 -1.78 7.64 1.51
CA SER A 117 -2.00 6.75 2.67
C SER A 117 -3.24 5.89 2.46
N THR A 118 -3.06 4.58 2.53
CA THR A 118 -4.15 3.61 2.29
C THR A 118 -4.68 3.03 3.61
N TRP A 119 -6.01 2.96 3.72
CA TRP A 119 -6.72 2.61 4.95
C TRP A 119 -7.79 1.54 4.69
N PRO A 120 -8.08 0.66 5.68
CA PRO A 120 -9.16 -0.31 5.55
C PRO A 120 -10.53 0.38 5.61
N ALA A 121 -11.53 -0.23 4.97
CA ALA A 121 -12.91 0.29 4.97
C ALA A 121 -13.54 0.38 6.37
N VAL A 122 -13.13 -0.51 7.26
CA VAL A 122 -13.52 -0.52 8.68
C VAL A 122 -12.38 -1.12 9.48
N TRP A 123 -12.12 -0.61 10.68
CA TRP A 123 -11.11 -1.18 11.58
C TRP A 123 -11.55 -1.11 13.05
N PRO A 124 -12.36 -2.07 13.52
CA PRO A 124 -12.81 -2.07 14.89
C PRO A 124 -11.76 -2.66 15.85
N THR A 125 -11.10 -1.81 16.62
CA THR A 125 -9.98 -2.16 17.52
C THR A 125 -10.34 -2.96 18.78
N ARG A 126 -11.61 -3.27 18.98
CA ARG A 126 -12.14 -4.02 20.12
C ARG A 126 -12.99 -5.16 19.59
N ALA A 127 -12.88 -6.31 20.26
CA ALA A 127 -13.78 -7.42 19.98
C ALA A 127 -15.24 -6.97 20.17
N PRO A 128 -16.18 -7.49 19.37
CA PRO A 128 -17.60 -7.24 19.58
C PRO A 128 -18.01 -7.74 20.98
N ASN A 129 -18.67 -6.91 21.78
CA ASN A 129 -19.15 -7.31 23.10
C ASN A 129 -20.59 -7.83 23.01
N PHE A 130 -20.74 -9.06 22.50
CA PHE A 130 -22.00 -9.68 22.10
C PHE A 130 -23.04 -9.85 23.23
N GLY A 131 -22.61 -9.87 24.50
CA GLY A 131 -23.49 -10.07 25.67
C GLY A 131 -23.93 -8.80 26.43
N SER A 132 -23.54 -7.61 25.98
CA SER A 132 -23.83 -6.35 26.70
C SER A 132 -25.00 -5.59 26.07
N SER A 133 -25.81 -4.90 26.87
CA SER A 133 -26.91 -4.04 26.38
C SER A 133 -26.37 -2.87 25.53
N LYS A 134 -27.19 -2.27 24.65
CA LYS A 134 -26.79 -1.09 23.84
C LYS A 134 -26.20 0.02 24.74
N ASP A 135 -26.80 0.25 25.91
CA ASP A 135 -26.33 1.24 26.88
C ASP A 135 -24.99 0.87 27.52
N GLU A 136 -24.71 -0.41 27.79
CA GLU A 136 -23.41 -0.84 28.33
C GLU A 136 -22.29 -0.80 27.29
N ARG A 137 -22.60 -0.98 26.00
CA ARG A 137 -21.64 -0.82 24.90
C ARG A 137 -21.23 0.64 24.69
N GLN A 138 -22.08 1.59 25.07
CA GLN A 138 -21.87 3.04 24.93
C GLN A 138 -21.47 3.76 26.24
N ARG A 139 -21.44 3.06 27.39
CA ARG A 139 -20.89 3.59 28.66
C ARG A 139 -19.37 3.79 28.54
N HIS A 140 -18.99 4.86 27.86
CA HIS A 140 -17.63 5.35 27.81
C HIS A 140 -17.45 6.35 28.94
N SER A 141 -16.34 6.20 29.67
CA SER A 141 -15.88 7.23 30.59
C SER A 141 -15.60 8.51 29.80
N GLU A 142 -16.20 9.64 30.20
CA GLU A 142 -15.95 10.95 29.59
C GLU A 142 -14.48 11.39 29.72
N THR A 143 -13.76 10.84 30.70
CA THR A 143 -12.41 11.25 31.09
C THR A 143 -11.33 10.24 30.75
N THR A 144 -11.67 9.03 30.26
CA THR A 144 -10.66 8.00 29.94
C THR A 144 -10.94 7.32 28.60
N SER A 145 -9.86 6.95 27.89
CA SER A 145 -9.95 6.16 26.66
C SER A 145 -10.29 4.68 26.90
N LYS A 146 -10.45 4.27 28.16
CA LYS A 146 -10.71 2.88 28.55
C LYS A 146 -12.06 2.44 28.00
N GLY A 147 -12.04 1.37 27.19
CA GLY A 147 -13.25 0.79 26.59
C GLY A 147 -13.72 1.43 25.28
N ARG A 148 -13.06 2.49 24.77
CA ARG A 148 -13.41 3.11 23.48
C ARG A 148 -12.74 2.39 22.32
N ASN A 149 -13.46 2.29 21.20
CA ASN A 149 -12.84 1.99 19.90
C ASN A 149 -12.07 3.22 19.41
N TYR A 150 -11.07 2.99 18.54
CA TYR A 150 -10.47 4.10 17.81
C TYR A 150 -11.51 4.77 16.93
N ASP A 151 -11.55 6.10 17.01
CA ASP A 151 -12.14 6.90 15.95
C ASP A 151 -11.17 6.87 14.76
N ASN A 152 -11.44 5.97 13.81
CA ASN A 152 -10.58 5.77 12.66
C ASN A 152 -10.54 7.01 11.75
N VAL A 153 -11.62 7.80 11.67
CA VAL A 153 -11.65 9.02 10.86
C VAL A 153 -10.64 10.01 11.42
N THR A 154 -10.76 10.34 12.71
CA THR A 154 -9.84 11.25 13.39
C THR A 154 -8.43 10.70 13.39
N ALA A 155 -8.23 9.43 13.75
CA ALA A 155 -6.89 8.86 13.88
C ALA A 155 -6.15 8.77 12.53
N ASN A 156 -6.83 8.43 11.44
CA ASN A 156 -6.24 8.36 10.10
C ASN A 156 -5.88 9.78 9.62
N ARG A 157 -6.81 10.73 9.79
CA ARG A 157 -6.55 12.14 9.48
C ARG A 157 -5.38 12.70 10.27
N THR A 158 -5.30 12.47 11.59
CA THR A 158 -4.19 12.94 12.42
C THR A 158 -2.84 12.43 11.91
N ARG A 159 -2.74 11.14 11.57
CA ARG A 159 -1.50 10.53 11.08
C ARG A 159 -1.08 11.12 9.73
N ALA A 160 -2.01 11.20 8.78
CA ALA A 160 -1.74 11.74 7.45
C ALA A 160 -1.46 13.25 7.49
N ALA A 161 -2.23 14.03 8.25
CA ALA A 161 -2.03 15.47 8.41
C ALA A 161 -0.69 15.80 9.07
N ALA A 162 -0.27 15.02 10.08
CA ALA A 162 1.07 15.16 10.62
C ALA A 162 2.15 14.91 9.56
N HIS A 163 1.96 13.93 8.67
CA HIS A 163 2.87 13.69 7.54
C HIS A 163 2.93 14.91 6.62
N CYS A 164 1.78 15.38 6.16
CA CYS A 164 1.68 16.52 5.26
C CYS A 164 2.35 17.76 5.86
N PHE A 165 2.07 18.04 7.13
CA PHE A 165 2.65 19.15 7.87
C PHE A 165 4.17 19.02 8.05
N GLU A 166 4.70 17.85 8.39
CA GLU A 166 6.15 17.66 8.57
C GLU A 166 6.90 17.72 7.24
N ALA A 167 6.40 17.01 6.22
CA ALA A 167 7.01 16.87 4.91
C ALA A 167 6.83 18.10 4.00
N LYS A 168 5.83 18.94 4.31
CA LYS A 168 5.27 19.98 3.43
C LYS A 168 4.90 19.39 2.07
N CYS A 169 4.05 18.35 2.11
CA CYS A 169 3.53 17.66 0.94
C CYS A 169 2.00 17.59 1.00
N PHE A 170 1.34 17.41 -0.13
CA PHE A 170 -0.08 17.08 -0.14
C PHE A 170 -0.32 15.65 0.37
N GLY A 171 -1.50 15.41 0.93
CA GLY A 171 -1.95 14.09 1.35
C GLY A 171 -3.13 13.60 0.53
N MET A 172 -3.11 12.33 0.14
CA MET A 172 -4.25 11.61 -0.44
C MET A 172 -4.55 10.42 0.46
N LEU A 173 -5.63 10.52 1.23
CA LEU A 173 -6.13 9.42 2.04
C LEU A 173 -7.08 8.60 1.19
N CYS A 174 -6.82 7.30 1.06
CA CYS A 174 -7.68 6.38 0.33
C CYS A 174 -8.17 5.30 1.28
N SER A 175 -9.48 5.18 1.43
CA SER A 175 -10.13 4.09 2.15
C SER A 175 -11.01 3.27 1.22
N GLY A 176 -11.08 1.96 1.45
CA GLY A 176 -12.13 1.13 0.86
C GLY A 176 -13.52 1.51 1.37
N HIS A 177 -14.55 1.12 0.64
CA HIS A 177 -15.94 1.13 1.07
C HIS A 177 -16.37 -0.30 1.43
N LEU A 178 -17.15 -0.47 2.50
CA LEU A 178 -17.69 -1.77 2.90
C LEU A 178 -19.20 -1.79 2.61
N PRO A 179 -19.63 -2.29 1.44
CA PRO A 179 -21.03 -2.32 1.04
C PRO A 179 -21.84 -3.35 1.84
N GLN A 180 -23.16 -3.26 1.72
CA GLN A 180 -24.09 -4.05 2.53
C GLN A 180 -24.01 -5.56 2.25
N ASP A 181 -23.83 -5.95 1.00
CA ASP A 181 -23.62 -7.35 0.58
C ASP A 181 -22.34 -7.94 1.18
N ALA A 182 -21.23 -7.19 1.20
CA ALA A 182 -19.99 -7.60 1.86
C ALA A 182 -20.16 -7.73 3.39
N ILE A 183 -21.00 -6.89 4.02
CA ILE A 183 -21.36 -7.06 5.44
C ILE A 183 -22.13 -8.38 5.63
N GLU A 184 -23.09 -8.67 4.76
CA GLU A 184 -23.90 -9.89 4.81
C GLU A 184 -23.03 -11.15 4.67
N ASP A 185 -22.10 -11.18 3.72
CA ASP A 185 -21.13 -12.28 3.57
C ASP A 185 -20.30 -12.52 4.84
N ILE A 186 -19.83 -11.46 5.50
CA ILE A 186 -19.07 -11.56 6.75
C ILE A 186 -19.95 -12.05 7.90
N VAL A 187 -21.20 -11.58 7.95
CA VAL A 187 -22.19 -11.93 8.99
C VAL A 187 -22.56 -13.40 8.90
N ASP A 188 -22.81 -13.91 7.70
CA ASP A 188 -23.19 -15.30 7.43
C ASP A 188 -22.07 -16.28 7.79
N GLY A 189 -20.81 -15.87 7.62
CA GLY A 189 -19.64 -16.66 8.03
C GLY A 189 -19.33 -16.60 9.53
N SER A 190 -20.07 -15.82 10.33
CA SER A 190 -19.76 -15.55 11.74
C SER A 190 -20.50 -16.48 12.70
N ALA A 191 -19.89 -16.72 13.87
CA ALA A 191 -20.51 -17.52 14.94
C ALA A 191 -21.68 -16.80 15.66
N ASP A 192 -21.79 -15.48 15.52
CA ASP A 192 -22.89 -14.66 16.03
C ASP A 192 -23.32 -13.62 14.97
N PRO A 193 -24.22 -14.00 14.04
CA PRO A 193 -24.64 -13.14 12.95
C PRO A 193 -25.26 -11.81 13.40
N ALA A 194 -26.17 -11.83 14.38
CA ALA A 194 -26.86 -10.63 14.84
C ALA A 194 -25.89 -9.66 15.51
N GLY A 195 -24.98 -10.20 16.33
CA GLY A 195 -23.91 -9.44 16.95
C GLY A 195 -22.94 -8.82 15.95
N MET A 196 -22.49 -9.62 14.97
CA MET A 196 -21.53 -9.19 13.95
C MET A 196 -22.11 -8.09 13.07
N LYS A 197 -23.37 -8.23 12.65
CA LYS A 197 -24.08 -7.22 11.87
C LYS A 197 -24.11 -5.88 12.59
N THR A 198 -24.60 -5.89 13.84
CA THR A 198 -24.65 -4.70 14.69
C THR A 198 -23.27 -4.05 14.84
N PHE A 199 -22.24 -4.87 15.02
CA PHE A 199 -20.88 -4.40 15.21
C PHE A 199 -20.30 -3.73 13.97
N LEU A 200 -20.46 -4.32 12.78
CA LEU A 200 -19.96 -3.76 11.53
C LEU A 200 -20.72 -2.49 11.14
N GLU A 201 -22.04 -2.48 11.30
CA GLU A 201 -22.90 -1.31 11.02
C GLU A 201 -22.61 -0.13 11.95
N SER A 202 -22.29 -0.39 13.22
CA SER A 202 -21.95 0.65 14.21
C SER A 202 -20.49 1.08 14.22
N SER A 203 -19.62 0.39 13.47
CA SER A 203 -18.20 0.71 13.42
C SER A 203 -17.92 1.92 12.50
N PRO A 204 -17.04 2.86 12.92
CA PRO A 204 -16.65 3.98 12.07
C PRO A 204 -16.08 3.51 10.73
N LYS A 205 -16.68 4.01 9.63
CA LYS A 205 -16.23 3.73 8.27
C LYS A 205 -15.01 4.58 7.94
N GLY A 206 -14.09 4.02 7.17
CA GLY A 206 -12.91 4.74 6.69
C GLY A 206 -13.29 5.84 5.70
N VAL A 207 -12.42 6.83 5.57
CA VAL A 207 -12.67 8.06 4.83
C VAL A 207 -11.59 8.27 3.78
N SER A 208 -12.00 8.74 2.61
CA SER A 208 -11.12 9.23 1.55
C SER A 208 -11.20 10.75 1.47
N MET A 209 -10.05 11.42 1.50
CA MET A 209 -9.98 12.90 1.49
C MET A 209 -8.61 13.37 1.00
N PHE A 210 -8.52 14.66 0.66
CA PHE A 210 -7.28 15.34 0.33
C PHE A 210 -6.84 16.27 1.46
N LEU A 211 -5.52 16.37 1.67
CA LEU A 211 -4.91 17.29 2.64
C LEU A 211 -3.88 18.18 1.96
N ASP A 212 -3.78 19.42 2.42
CA ASP A 212 -2.76 20.37 1.97
C ASP A 212 -1.43 20.21 2.76
N PRO A 213 -0.35 20.91 2.37
CA PRO A 213 0.92 20.90 3.09
C PRO A 213 0.88 21.41 4.54
N THR A 214 -0.23 22.01 4.99
CA THR A 214 -0.46 22.40 6.39
C THR A 214 -1.17 21.30 7.18
N GLY A 215 -1.69 20.27 6.51
CA GLY A 215 -2.51 19.20 7.07
C GLY A 215 -4.00 19.54 7.14
N ALA A 216 -4.43 20.66 6.56
CA ALA A 216 -5.84 21.03 6.43
C ALA A 216 -6.50 20.25 5.29
N VAL A 217 -7.82 20.14 5.33
CA VAL A 217 -8.59 19.44 4.28
C VAL A 217 -8.63 20.31 3.03
N VAL A 218 -8.35 19.72 1.88
CA VAL A 218 -8.56 20.33 0.57
C VAL A 218 -9.95 19.94 0.08
N PRO A 219 -10.83 20.90 -0.25
CA PRO A 219 -12.12 20.60 -0.86
C PRO A 219 -11.93 19.82 -2.16
N GLY A 220 -12.62 18.70 -2.30
CA GLY A 220 -12.66 17.92 -3.52
C GLY A 220 -13.99 18.05 -4.24
N PHE A 221 -14.18 17.23 -5.26
CA PHE A 221 -15.46 17.10 -5.94
C PHE A 221 -15.69 15.66 -6.42
N THR A 222 -16.94 15.27 -6.56
CA THR A 222 -17.37 14.09 -7.31
C THR A 222 -17.88 14.51 -8.68
N VAL A 223 -17.94 13.55 -9.61
CA VAL A 223 -18.52 13.75 -10.94
C VAL A 223 -19.72 12.83 -11.07
N THR A 224 -20.90 13.40 -11.30
CA THR A 224 -22.15 12.65 -11.50
C THR A 224 -22.20 12.03 -12.90
N ASN A 225 -23.15 11.12 -13.13
CA ASN A 225 -23.29 10.43 -14.42
C ASN A 225 -23.56 11.37 -15.62
N ASP A 226 -24.14 12.54 -15.37
CA ASP A 226 -24.35 13.61 -16.36
C ASP A 226 -23.15 14.57 -16.49
N GLY A 227 -22.04 14.27 -15.80
CA GLY A 227 -20.77 15.00 -15.89
C GLY A 227 -20.70 16.27 -15.03
N GLN A 228 -21.67 16.51 -14.15
CA GLN A 228 -21.65 17.66 -13.26
C GLN A 228 -20.71 17.43 -12.07
N GLN A 229 -19.97 18.47 -11.70
CA GLN A 229 -19.12 18.44 -10.51
C GLN A 229 -19.93 18.84 -9.27
N GLN A 230 -19.86 18.02 -8.23
CA GLN A 230 -20.43 18.32 -6.93
C GLN A 230 -19.30 18.46 -5.90
N GLN A 231 -19.17 19.64 -5.31
CA GLN A 231 -18.16 19.91 -4.29
C GLN A 231 -18.43 19.10 -3.02
N ILE A 232 -17.39 18.45 -2.51
CA ILE A 232 -17.44 17.64 -1.30
C ILE A 232 -16.04 17.49 -0.70
N ASP A 233 -15.93 17.58 0.62
CA ASP A 233 -14.63 17.54 1.31
C ASP A 233 -14.04 16.12 1.40
N TYR A 234 -14.90 15.10 1.43
CA TYR A 234 -14.49 13.70 1.61
C TYR A 234 -15.57 12.69 1.19
N LEU A 235 -15.15 11.44 0.93
CA LEU A 235 -16.03 10.28 0.74
C LEU A 235 -15.89 9.29 1.91
N GLN A 236 -17.00 8.70 2.35
CA GLN A 236 -17.00 7.78 3.50
C GLN A 236 -18.05 6.67 3.40
N ASN A 237 -19.33 7.03 3.23
CA ASN A 237 -20.45 6.08 3.35
C ASN A 237 -20.94 5.52 2.01
N GLU A 238 -20.40 6.00 0.90
CA GLU A 238 -20.78 5.60 -0.45
C GLU A 238 -19.51 5.35 -1.25
N GLU A 239 -19.57 4.40 -2.18
CA GLU A 239 -18.52 4.19 -3.17
C GLU A 239 -18.50 5.35 -4.17
N GLY A 240 -17.31 5.79 -4.56
CA GLY A 240 -17.17 6.85 -5.55
C GLY A 240 -15.73 7.24 -5.81
N VAL A 241 -15.56 8.17 -6.73
CA VAL A 241 -14.26 8.77 -7.06
C VAL A 241 -14.26 10.22 -6.57
N LEU A 242 -13.31 10.54 -5.68
CA LEU A 242 -13.07 11.90 -5.22
C LEU A 242 -11.93 12.51 -6.03
N TYR A 243 -12.18 13.68 -6.60
CA TYR A 243 -11.22 14.45 -7.40
C TYR A 243 -10.79 15.71 -6.65
N ALA A 244 -9.57 16.17 -6.92
CA ALA A 244 -9.06 17.46 -6.49
C ALA A 244 -7.93 17.92 -7.41
N ASP A 245 -7.81 19.23 -7.59
CA ASP A 245 -6.69 19.87 -8.29
C ASP A 245 -5.68 20.37 -7.25
N LEU A 246 -4.43 19.92 -7.36
CA LEU A 246 -3.38 20.21 -6.38
C LEU A 246 -2.21 20.93 -7.06
N ASN A 247 -1.87 22.14 -6.61
CA ASN A 247 -0.70 22.86 -7.09
C ASN A 247 0.54 22.45 -6.27
N LEU A 248 1.41 21.62 -6.85
CA LEU A 248 2.60 21.12 -6.15
C LEU A 248 3.64 22.19 -5.78
N GLU A 249 3.52 23.41 -6.30
CA GLU A 249 4.36 24.55 -5.89
C GLU A 249 4.09 24.97 -4.43
N ASP A 250 2.88 24.70 -3.91
CA ASP A 250 2.50 25.01 -2.53
C ASP A 250 3.30 24.18 -1.50
N CYS A 251 4.00 23.14 -1.94
CA CYS A 251 4.93 22.36 -1.13
C CYS A 251 6.22 23.14 -0.77
N ILE A 252 6.50 24.28 -1.43
CA ILE A 252 7.77 25.00 -1.33
C ILE A 252 7.77 25.98 -0.16
N GLU A 253 6.74 26.82 -0.05
CA GLU A 253 6.70 27.93 0.90
C GLU A 253 6.90 27.45 2.35
N GLY A 254 6.16 26.40 2.75
CA GLY A 254 6.25 25.84 4.09
C GLY A 254 7.65 25.33 4.46
N LYS A 255 8.48 24.95 3.49
CA LYS A 255 9.87 24.52 3.72
C LYS A 255 10.79 25.70 4.02
N GLN A 256 10.49 26.90 3.53
CA GLN A 256 11.26 28.10 3.86
C GLN A 256 11.17 28.45 5.35
N TYR A 257 10.01 28.20 5.96
CA TYR A 257 9.79 28.43 7.40
C TYR A 257 10.23 27.24 8.26
N HIS A 258 9.97 26.01 7.81
CA HIS A 258 10.25 24.80 8.58
C HIS A 258 10.47 23.56 7.68
N ASP A 259 11.72 23.37 7.24
CA ASP A 259 12.17 22.19 6.50
C ASP A 259 12.79 21.13 7.44
N VAL A 260 11.98 20.14 7.82
CA VAL A 260 12.32 19.06 8.76
C VAL A 260 13.48 18.20 8.27
N VAL A 261 13.63 18.02 6.96
CA VAL A 261 14.68 17.16 6.39
C VAL A 261 15.89 17.93 5.89
N GLY A 262 15.75 19.24 5.66
CA GLY A 262 16.83 20.13 5.30
C GLY A 262 17.32 20.96 6.48
N GLY A 263 17.05 22.27 6.44
CA GLY A 263 17.67 23.27 7.34
C GLY A 263 17.35 23.11 8.84
N TYR A 264 16.27 22.43 9.20
CA TYR A 264 15.95 22.15 10.61
C TYR A 264 16.70 20.92 11.15
N GLN A 265 17.17 20.03 10.27
CA GLN A 265 17.84 18.79 10.67
C GLN A 265 19.29 19.02 11.12
N ARG A 266 19.73 18.24 12.12
CA ARG A 266 21.08 18.23 12.68
C ARG A 266 21.84 16.97 12.29
N PHE A 267 22.38 16.94 11.07
CA PHE A 267 23.14 15.78 10.54
C PHE A 267 24.45 15.48 11.28
N ASP A 268 24.96 16.43 12.05
CA ASP A 268 26.09 16.25 12.97
C ASP A 268 25.69 15.53 14.27
N VAL A 269 24.40 15.51 14.61
CA VAL A 269 23.85 14.85 15.80
C VAL A 269 23.19 13.52 15.44
N PHE A 270 22.39 13.50 14.38
CA PHE A 270 21.59 12.34 13.98
C PHE A 270 22.06 11.76 12.64
N LYS A 271 22.23 10.44 12.60
CA LYS A 271 22.49 9.68 11.38
C LYS A 271 21.47 8.56 11.24
N LEU A 272 20.75 8.56 10.12
CA LEU A 272 19.82 7.49 9.75
C LEU A 272 20.37 6.74 8.52
N SER A 273 20.33 5.41 8.59
CA SER A 273 20.60 4.52 7.46
C SER A 273 19.45 3.54 7.33
N VAL A 274 18.96 3.33 6.11
CA VAL A 274 17.82 2.46 5.81
C VAL A 274 18.29 1.31 4.93
N ASN A 275 18.13 0.07 5.40
CA ASN A 275 18.35 -1.10 4.54
C ASN A 275 17.14 -1.27 3.60
N ARG A 276 17.41 -1.24 2.30
CA ARG A 276 16.41 -1.32 1.22
C ARG A 276 16.49 -2.60 0.41
N GLU A 277 17.24 -3.58 0.89
CA GLU A 277 17.41 -4.89 0.26
C GLU A 277 16.10 -5.70 0.31
N ARG A 278 15.68 -6.21 -0.84
CA ARG A 278 14.63 -7.23 -0.95
C ARG A 278 15.29 -8.58 -0.67
N LYS A 279 14.81 -9.32 0.34
CA LYS A 279 15.38 -10.62 0.68
C LYS A 279 14.59 -11.75 0.04
N ASP A 280 15.29 -12.59 -0.70
CA ASP A 280 14.79 -13.90 -1.13
C ASP A 280 15.08 -14.97 -0.06
N PRO A 281 14.31 -16.06 0.00
CA PRO A 281 14.53 -17.12 0.99
C PRO A 281 15.89 -17.82 0.84
N ILE A 282 16.48 -17.79 -0.36
CA ILE A 282 17.75 -18.45 -0.67
C ILE A 282 18.40 -17.79 -1.90
N VAL A 283 19.72 -17.82 -1.95
CA VAL A 283 20.54 -17.54 -3.16
C VAL A 283 21.21 -18.85 -3.54
N PHE A 284 21.02 -19.30 -4.78
CA PHE A 284 21.68 -20.50 -5.29
C PHE A 284 23.01 -20.14 -5.95
N GLU A 285 24.09 -20.77 -5.51
CA GLU A 285 25.41 -20.66 -6.14
C GLU A 285 25.63 -21.89 -7.04
N GLU A 286 25.52 -21.69 -8.36
CA GLU A 286 25.81 -22.75 -9.33
C GLU A 286 27.31 -22.83 -9.57
N VAL A 287 27.92 -23.97 -9.23
CA VAL A 287 29.32 -24.24 -9.59
C VAL A 287 29.36 -24.61 -11.06
N LYS A 288 29.96 -23.78 -11.92
CA LYS A 288 30.24 -24.15 -13.32
C LYS A 288 31.12 -25.40 -13.33
N GLY A 289 30.53 -26.54 -13.65
CA GLY A 289 31.22 -27.82 -13.79
C GLY A 289 32.36 -27.73 -14.81
N ILE A 290 33.49 -28.31 -14.42
CA ILE A 290 34.69 -28.55 -15.23
C ILE A 290 34.27 -29.18 -16.56
N GLY A 291 34.85 -28.67 -17.66
CA GLY A 291 34.51 -29.02 -19.03
C GLY A 291 34.44 -30.53 -19.27
N LYS A 292 33.52 -30.90 -20.18
CA LYS A 292 33.37 -32.25 -20.73
C LYS A 292 34.75 -32.89 -20.97
N VAL A 293 34.98 -34.03 -20.35
CA VAL A 293 36.06 -34.95 -20.74
C VAL A 293 35.87 -35.25 -22.23
N SER A 294 36.81 -34.79 -23.05
CA SER A 294 36.98 -35.21 -24.43
C SER A 294 37.20 -36.72 -24.44
N LYS A 295 36.29 -37.47 -25.05
CA LYS A 295 36.57 -38.85 -25.44
C LYS A 295 37.62 -38.80 -26.56
N GLU A 296 38.87 -39.03 -26.20
CA GLU A 296 39.90 -39.42 -27.16
C GLU A 296 39.59 -40.84 -27.67
N THR A 297 39.49 -40.93 -28.99
CA THR A 297 39.86 -42.03 -29.90
C THR A 297 40.27 -43.38 -29.30
N GLU A 298 39.51 -44.41 -29.64
CA GLU A 298 40.06 -45.75 -29.92
C GLU A 298 39.74 -46.09 -31.39
N GLU A 299 40.79 -46.16 -32.20
CA GLU A 299 40.81 -46.85 -33.49
C GLU A 299 40.82 -48.37 -33.23
N GLU A 300 39.93 -49.12 -33.88
CA GLU A 300 40.28 -50.40 -34.49
C GLU A 300 39.26 -50.78 -35.57
N ASP A 301 39.70 -50.56 -36.81
CA ASP A 301 39.58 -51.37 -38.02
C ASP A 301 38.51 -52.48 -38.08
N GLN A 302 37.56 -52.33 -39.02
CA GLN A 302 37.32 -53.30 -40.11
C GLN A 302 36.18 -52.86 -41.04
N GLY A 303 36.46 -52.84 -42.35
CA GLY A 303 35.45 -53.22 -43.35
C GLY A 303 34.91 -52.11 -44.27
N THR A 304 35.67 -51.82 -45.32
CA THR A 304 35.28 -51.44 -46.68
C THR A 304 33.78 -51.61 -47.04
N ILE A 305 33.13 -50.56 -47.59
CA ILE A 305 32.45 -50.52 -48.91
C ILE A 305 31.90 -49.09 -49.20
N VAL A 306 32.51 -48.48 -50.22
CA VAL A 306 32.04 -47.53 -51.26
C VAL A 306 30.53 -47.15 -51.29
N SER A 307 30.18 -45.85 -51.27
CA SER A 307 29.73 -45.07 -52.47
C SER A 307 28.95 -43.76 -52.16
N THR A 308 29.36 -42.70 -52.86
CA THR A 308 28.60 -41.56 -53.45
C THR A 308 27.72 -40.58 -52.63
N LYS A 309 28.25 -39.35 -52.50
CA LYS A 309 27.73 -38.05 -53.00
C LYS A 309 26.20 -37.85 -53.14
N ALA A 310 25.67 -36.82 -52.45
CA ALA A 310 25.28 -35.51 -53.00
C ALA A 310 23.93 -34.93 -52.50
N ARG A 311 24.02 -33.64 -52.15
CA ARG A 311 23.01 -32.58 -51.96
C ARG A 311 22.21 -32.56 -50.66
#